data_AF-A0A8J8H1E1-F1
#
_entry.id   AF-A0A8J8H1E1-F1
#
_cell.length_a   1.000
_cell.length_b   1.000
_cell.length_c   1.000
_cell.angle_alpha   90.00
_cell.angle_beta   90.00
_cell.angle_gamma   90.00
#
_symmetry.space_group_name_H-M   'P 1'
#
loop_
_entity.id
_entity.type
_entity.pdbx_description
1 polymer ?
#
loop_
_entity_poly.entity_id
_entity_poly.type
_entity_poly.pdbx_seq_one_letter_code
_entity_poly.pdbx_strand_id
1 'polypeptide(L)'
;MPTSVPWWRRCATAALTVVTTALATTALATGPATPAQAALPAGFRSVGYLPSWSGSVTSVQYAKLTHINYAFVLPNSNGTLGAVDNASKLSSLVSLAHANGVKVSISIGGWNDGNDSAFESLAGTATSRTTFVNSVVNLINQYALDGVDIDWEYPDPGASAANYTQLMSQLSSAMHSRGKLLTAAVVSEGSTAYGVETAVFGYVDFLNIMAYDGGSPHANYDWSIAAANFWKSRGLPAGKTVLGVPFYSRPGYYTYAQLVAMDPANANRDCTTVSGVQQCYNGIPTIKRKTQWAVANAGGIMNWELSQDTTGSTSLVSAIFDAAGGTTTPPTGRTGQITGYGGKCVDVSGAGTANGTAIQLWTCNGTNAQQWTVGSDGTIRALGKCMDVTSAGTANGTQIQLWDCNGTGAQVWQAQSNGTLVNPASGKCLDATGPSSADGTRLQIWTCYASANQVWQLP
;
A
#
# COMPACT_ATOMS: atom_id res chain seq x y z
N MET A 1 24.75 33.19 -82.34
CA MET A 1 24.42 33.47 -83.76
C MET A 1 23.78 32.21 -84.35
N PRO A 2 22.79 32.34 -85.22
CA PRO A 2 21.42 31.94 -84.92
C PRO A 2 20.96 30.73 -85.72
N THR A 3 19.84 30.11 -85.33
CA THR A 3 18.74 29.80 -86.27
C THR A 3 17.49 29.45 -85.47
N SER A 4 16.59 30.43 -85.44
CA SER A 4 15.16 30.28 -85.28
C SER A 4 14.57 29.44 -86.44
N VAL A 5 13.43 28.78 -86.22
CA VAL A 5 12.12 29.15 -86.82
C VAL A 5 11.05 28.13 -86.38
N PRO A 6 9.78 28.57 -86.18
CA PRO A 6 8.73 27.86 -85.46
C PRO A 6 7.61 27.32 -86.37
N TRP A 7 6.78 26.39 -85.88
CA TRP A 7 5.47 26.11 -86.50
C TRP A 7 4.32 25.98 -85.48
N TRP A 8 3.15 26.36 -85.96
CA TRP A 8 2.02 26.92 -85.24
C TRP A 8 1.03 25.89 -84.64
N ARG A 9 0.40 26.31 -83.54
CA ARG A 9 -1.00 26.11 -83.07
C ARG A 9 -1.66 24.74 -83.28
N ARG A 10 -2.22 24.18 -82.20
CA ARG A 10 -3.68 23.98 -82.02
C ARG A 10 -4.06 24.01 -80.53
N CYS A 11 -5.04 24.85 -80.18
CA CYS A 11 -5.78 24.76 -78.93
C CYS A 11 -6.69 23.53 -78.99
N ALA A 12 -6.60 22.65 -78.00
CA ALA A 12 -7.61 21.65 -77.70
C ALA A 12 -7.88 21.71 -76.19
N THR A 13 -9.08 22.14 -75.84
CA THR A 13 -9.65 22.05 -74.50
C THR A 13 -9.86 20.57 -74.16
N ALA A 14 -9.06 20.03 -73.26
CA ALA A 14 -9.28 18.72 -72.66
C ALA A 14 -9.74 18.92 -71.21
N ALA A 15 -10.96 18.46 -70.92
CA ALA A 15 -11.55 18.44 -69.61
C ALA A 15 -10.68 17.59 -68.66
N LEU A 16 -10.29 18.17 -67.53
CA LEU A 16 -9.51 17.48 -66.50
C LEU A 16 -10.47 16.65 -65.65
N THR A 17 -10.60 15.36 -65.95
CA THR A 17 -11.31 14.40 -65.09
C THR A 17 -10.44 14.14 -63.87
N VAL A 18 -10.81 14.73 -62.72
CA VAL A 18 -10.17 14.44 -61.43
C VAL A 18 -10.57 13.03 -61.02
N VAL A 19 -9.67 12.06 -61.20
CA VAL A 19 -9.81 10.73 -60.61
C VAL A 19 -9.45 10.87 -59.13
N THR A 20 -10.46 10.97 -58.27
CA THR A 20 -10.28 10.80 -56.83
C THR A 20 -10.01 9.33 -56.54
N THR A 21 -8.75 8.96 -56.36
CA THR A 21 -8.39 7.68 -55.74
C THR A 21 -8.85 7.69 -54.29
N ALA A 22 -9.97 7.02 -54.01
CA ALA A 22 -10.36 6.71 -52.64
C ALA A 22 -9.32 5.73 -52.05
N LEU A 23 -8.44 6.24 -51.18
CA LEU A 23 -7.64 5.41 -50.31
C LEU A 23 -8.58 4.70 -49.35
N ALA A 24 -8.84 3.42 -49.59
CA ALA A 24 -9.48 2.55 -48.62
C ALA A 24 -8.54 2.44 -47.42
N THR A 25 -8.84 3.18 -46.36
CA THR A 25 -8.23 2.97 -45.04
C THR A 25 -8.73 1.64 -44.52
N THR A 26 -7.96 0.57 -44.73
CA THR A 26 -8.12 -0.66 -43.97
C THR A 26 -7.86 -0.31 -42.50
N ALA A 27 -8.93 -0.19 -41.73
CA ALA A 27 -8.85 -0.15 -40.28
C ALA A 27 -8.12 -1.43 -39.85
N LEU A 28 -6.88 -1.28 -39.36
CA LEU A 28 -6.20 -2.34 -38.63
C LEU A 28 -7.12 -2.68 -37.46
N ALA A 29 -7.70 -3.88 -37.49
CA ALA A 29 -8.37 -4.44 -36.34
C ALA A 29 -7.36 -4.41 -35.19
N THR A 30 -7.62 -3.58 -34.19
CA THR A 30 -6.90 -3.61 -32.92
C THR A 30 -7.05 -5.01 -32.38
N GLY A 31 -5.96 -5.78 -32.37
CA GLY A 31 -5.92 -7.06 -31.67
C GLY A 31 -6.41 -6.87 -30.22
N PRO A 32 -6.87 -7.94 -29.55
CA PRO A 32 -7.26 -7.83 -28.16
C PRO A 32 -6.13 -7.15 -27.39
N ALA A 33 -6.45 -6.05 -26.71
CA ALA A 33 -5.50 -5.34 -25.87
C ALA A 33 -4.85 -6.38 -24.96
N THR A 34 -3.52 -6.45 -24.97
CA THR A 34 -2.76 -7.23 -24.00
C THR A 34 -3.33 -6.89 -22.62
N PRO A 35 -3.71 -7.87 -21.78
CA PRO A 35 -4.23 -7.58 -20.45
C PRO A 35 -3.28 -6.60 -19.77
N ALA A 36 -3.80 -5.46 -19.31
CA ALA A 36 -2.99 -4.47 -18.62
C ALA A 36 -2.20 -5.19 -17.52
N GLN A 37 -0.87 -5.10 -17.59
CA GLN A 37 -0.01 -5.76 -16.63
C GLN A 37 -0.39 -5.26 -15.24
N ALA A 38 -0.74 -6.22 -14.38
CA ALA A 38 -0.94 -6.04 -12.96
C ALA A 38 0.09 -5.02 -12.40
N ALA A 39 -0.38 -3.85 -11.94
CA ALA A 39 0.47 -2.75 -11.49
C ALA A 39 -0.15 -2.07 -10.27
N LEU A 40 0.70 -1.68 -9.31
CA LEU A 40 0.27 -0.94 -8.13
C LEU A 40 -0.35 0.42 -8.52
N PRO A 41 -1.25 0.98 -7.69
CA PRO A 41 -1.82 2.30 -7.94
C PRO A 41 -0.74 3.35 -8.13
N ALA A 42 -0.99 4.31 -9.02
CA ALA A 42 -0.06 5.40 -9.27
C ALA A 42 0.29 6.13 -7.96
N GLY A 43 1.59 6.24 -7.67
CA GLY A 43 2.10 6.89 -6.46
C GLY A 43 2.09 6.03 -5.20
N PHE A 44 1.49 4.83 -5.21
CA PHE A 44 1.55 3.90 -4.09
C PHE A 44 2.88 3.14 -4.08
N ARG A 45 3.54 3.09 -2.92
CA ARG A 45 4.84 2.46 -2.76
C ARG A 45 4.70 1.11 -2.07
N SER A 46 5.31 0.10 -2.66
CA SER A 46 5.62 -1.18 -2.03
C SER A 46 7.14 -1.23 -1.84
N VAL A 47 7.59 -1.07 -0.59
CA VAL A 47 9.00 -0.96 -0.21
C VAL A 47 9.39 -2.23 0.55
N GLY A 48 10.50 -2.87 0.18
CA GLY A 48 11.04 -4.01 0.92
C GLY A 48 12.47 -3.80 1.37
N TYR A 49 12.77 -4.13 2.62
CA TYR A 49 14.16 -4.24 3.06
C TYR A 49 14.74 -5.60 2.65
N LEU A 50 15.95 -5.60 2.11
CA LEU A 50 16.72 -6.82 1.85
C LEU A 50 18.06 -6.73 2.58
N PRO A 51 18.27 -7.47 3.68
CA PRO A 51 19.53 -7.42 4.41
C PRO A 51 20.68 -8.08 3.64
N SER A 52 21.91 -7.69 3.95
CA SER A 52 23.14 -8.21 3.33
C SER A 52 23.37 -9.68 3.70
N TRP A 53 22.96 -10.07 4.91
CA TRP A 53 23.19 -11.40 5.51
C TRP A 53 22.14 -12.47 5.17
N SER A 54 20.95 -12.09 4.68
CA SER A 54 19.85 -13.05 4.42
C SER A 54 19.10 -12.79 3.11
N GLY A 55 18.49 -13.82 2.55
CA GLY A 55 17.71 -13.75 1.31
C GLY A 55 18.54 -13.78 0.02
N SER A 56 17.90 -14.23 -1.06
CA SER A 56 18.48 -14.24 -2.41
C SER A 56 17.83 -13.17 -3.28
N VAL A 57 18.66 -12.49 -4.10
CA VAL A 57 18.18 -11.53 -5.11
C VAL A 57 17.32 -12.19 -6.18
N THR A 58 17.48 -13.50 -6.42
CA THR A 58 16.66 -14.23 -7.42
C THR A 58 15.28 -14.61 -6.89
N SER A 59 15.07 -14.58 -5.57
CA SER A 59 13.78 -14.91 -4.95
C SER A 59 12.90 -13.69 -4.74
N VAL A 60 13.42 -12.49 -5.01
CA VAL A 60 12.68 -11.24 -4.86
C VAL A 60 11.56 -11.16 -5.90
N GLN A 61 10.36 -10.83 -5.43
CA GLN A 61 9.17 -10.70 -6.27
C GLN A 61 9.10 -9.29 -6.89
N TYR A 62 10.07 -8.94 -7.74
CA TYR A 62 10.27 -7.58 -8.25
C TYR A 62 9.02 -6.91 -8.82
N ALA A 63 8.20 -7.64 -9.57
CA ALA A 63 6.95 -7.12 -10.15
C ALA A 63 5.93 -6.59 -9.13
N LYS A 64 6.12 -6.88 -7.84
CA LYS A 64 5.25 -6.50 -6.72
C LYS A 64 5.85 -5.40 -5.84
N LEU A 65 7.04 -4.94 -6.18
CA LEU A 65 7.80 -3.94 -5.43
C LEU A 65 8.00 -2.70 -6.29
N THR A 66 8.19 -1.57 -5.61
CA THR A 66 8.55 -0.29 -6.24
C THR A 66 9.93 0.16 -5.81
N HIS A 67 10.32 -0.18 -4.58
CA HIS A 67 11.59 0.19 -3.98
C HIS A 67 12.14 -0.99 -3.17
N ILE A 68 13.46 -1.13 -3.14
CA ILE A 68 14.17 -2.03 -2.25
C ILE A 68 15.25 -1.23 -1.51
N ASN A 69 15.24 -1.33 -0.18
CA ASN A 69 16.28 -0.77 0.66
C ASN A 69 17.27 -1.91 1.00
N TYR A 70 18.51 -1.82 0.49
CA TYR A 70 19.54 -2.81 0.81
C TYR A 70 20.19 -2.45 2.15
N ALA A 71 20.02 -3.33 3.13
CA ALA A 71 20.40 -3.10 4.53
C ALA A 71 21.63 -3.93 4.92
N PHE A 72 22.62 -3.43 5.64
CA PHE A 72 22.93 -2.04 5.93
C PHE A 72 24.39 -1.75 5.59
N VAL A 73 24.70 -0.47 5.46
CA VAL A 73 26.07 0.04 5.60
C VAL A 73 26.12 0.86 6.88
N LEU A 74 27.11 0.62 7.73
CA LEU A 74 27.27 1.38 8.96
C LEU A 74 28.07 2.66 8.72
N PRO A 75 27.68 3.79 9.33
CA PRO A 75 28.48 5.00 9.32
C PRO A 75 29.63 4.93 10.34
N ASN A 76 30.70 5.67 10.07
CA ASN A 76 31.74 5.97 11.04
C ASN A 76 31.53 7.37 11.62
N SER A 77 32.03 7.59 12.84
CA SER A 77 31.89 8.88 13.57
C SER A 77 32.46 10.10 12.85
N ASN A 78 33.40 9.91 11.93
CA ASN A 78 34.00 10.98 11.12
C ASN A 78 33.21 11.29 9.83
N GLY A 79 32.07 10.64 9.61
CA GLY A 79 31.26 10.76 8.41
C GLY A 79 31.72 9.90 7.23
N THR A 80 32.73 9.05 7.36
CA THR A 80 32.98 8.01 6.35
C THR A 80 32.00 6.86 6.50
N LEU A 81 31.91 5.97 5.52
CA LEU A 81 31.10 4.76 5.58
C LEU A 81 31.99 3.51 5.77
N GLY A 82 31.47 2.51 6.47
CA GLY A 82 32.04 1.17 6.49
C GLY A 82 31.98 0.49 5.13
N ALA A 83 32.57 -0.71 5.05
CA ALA A 83 32.49 -1.52 3.84
C ALA A 83 31.04 -1.95 3.55
N VAL A 84 30.73 -2.13 2.27
CA VAL A 84 29.44 -2.71 1.86
C VAL A 84 29.48 -4.21 2.08
N ASP A 85 28.72 -4.68 3.06
CA ASP A 85 28.56 -6.10 3.29
C ASP A 85 27.87 -6.75 2.09
N ASN A 86 28.53 -7.81 1.59
CA ASN A 86 28.10 -8.55 0.42
C ASN A 86 27.85 -7.65 -0.82
N ALA A 87 28.84 -6.83 -1.18
CA ALA A 87 28.80 -5.95 -2.36
C ALA A 87 28.39 -6.64 -3.67
N SER A 88 28.73 -7.93 -3.84
CA SER A 88 28.33 -8.72 -5.02
C SER A 88 26.81 -8.93 -5.10
N LYS A 89 26.16 -9.15 -3.95
CA LYS A 89 24.71 -9.25 -3.83
C LYS A 89 24.05 -7.91 -4.10
N LEU A 90 24.58 -6.81 -3.57
CA LEU A 90 24.08 -5.47 -3.88
C LEU A 90 24.12 -5.20 -5.40
N SER A 91 25.25 -5.48 -6.05
CA SER A 91 25.41 -5.25 -7.50
C SER A 91 24.42 -6.09 -8.32
N SER A 92 24.20 -7.34 -7.89
CA SER A 92 23.23 -8.24 -8.52
C SER A 92 21.78 -7.78 -8.30
N LEU A 93 21.48 -7.29 -7.09
CA LEU A 93 20.18 -6.73 -6.74
C LEU A 93 19.86 -5.51 -7.62
N VAL A 94 20.77 -4.55 -7.71
CA VAL A 94 20.59 -3.34 -8.53
C VAL A 94 20.29 -3.72 -9.97
N SER A 95 21.08 -4.62 -10.54
CA SER A 95 20.89 -5.08 -11.92
C SER A 95 19.51 -5.70 -12.15
N LEU A 96 19.08 -6.61 -11.27
CA LEU A 96 17.78 -7.29 -11.39
C LEU A 96 16.59 -6.35 -11.10
N ALA A 97 16.73 -5.47 -10.10
CA ALA A 97 15.71 -4.49 -9.75
C ALA A 97 15.47 -3.51 -10.89
N HIS A 98 16.54 -2.94 -11.46
CA HIS A 98 16.46 -2.02 -12.60
C HIS A 98 15.87 -2.68 -13.84
N ALA A 99 16.24 -3.93 -14.13
CA ALA A 99 15.64 -4.72 -15.21
C ALA A 99 14.12 -4.92 -15.04
N ASN A 100 13.60 -4.77 -13.82
CA ASN A 100 12.16 -4.87 -13.48
C ASN A 100 11.53 -3.52 -13.10
N GLY A 101 12.23 -2.39 -13.31
CA GLY A 101 11.72 -1.06 -12.99
C GLY A 101 11.58 -0.75 -11.50
N VAL A 102 12.26 -1.51 -10.63
CA VAL A 102 12.29 -1.33 -9.18
C VAL A 102 13.50 -0.49 -8.79
N LYS A 103 13.29 0.51 -7.93
CA LYS A 103 14.38 1.37 -7.44
C LYS A 103 15.12 0.73 -6.28
N VAL A 104 16.43 0.96 -6.19
CA VAL A 104 17.26 0.46 -5.10
C VAL A 104 17.94 1.60 -4.36
N SER A 105 17.67 1.71 -3.06
CA SER A 105 18.39 2.60 -2.16
C SER A 105 19.33 1.80 -1.27
N ILE A 106 20.48 2.37 -0.91
CA ILE A 106 21.28 1.84 0.20
C ILE A 106 20.70 2.35 1.52
N SER A 107 20.50 1.44 2.48
CA SER A 107 20.12 1.80 3.84
C SER A 107 21.36 1.94 4.71
N ILE A 108 21.50 3.08 5.38
CA ILE A 108 22.65 3.38 6.23
C ILE A 108 22.18 3.45 7.68
N GLY A 109 22.82 2.67 8.56
CA GLY A 109 22.44 2.56 9.97
C GLY A 109 21.83 1.21 10.34
N GLY A 110 20.59 1.24 10.83
CA GLY A 110 19.86 0.14 11.46
C GLY A 110 20.12 0.08 12.98
N TRP A 111 19.37 -0.76 13.69
CA TRP A 111 19.38 -0.88 15.14
C TRP A 111 20.77 -0.95 15.80
N ASN A 112 21.71 -1.71 15.23
CA ASN A 112 23.11 -1.81 15.69
C ASN A 112 23.25 -1.99 17.23
N ASP A 113 22.46 -2.91 17.80
CA ASP A 113 22.36 -3.15 19.25
C ASP A 113 22.01 -1.89 20.08
N GLY A 114 21.26 -0.97 19.48
CA GLY A 114 20.89 0.33 20.06
C GLY A 114 22.03 1.35 20.07
N ASN A 115 23.14 1.08 19.39
CA ASN A 115 24.29 1.98 19.33
C ASN A 115 24.22 2.89 18.10
N ASP A 116 23.88 4.14 18.33
CA ASP A 116 23.80 5.20 17.33
C ASP A 116 24.90 6.28 17.50
N SER A 117 25.88 6.05 18.38
CA SER A 117 26.94 7.02 18.70
C SER A 117 27.74 7.53 17.49
N ALA A 118 27.85 6.71 16.44
CA ALA A 118 28.46 7.10 15.18
C ALA A 118 27.63 8.19 14.46
N PHE A 119 26.30 8.04 14.44
CA PHE A 119 25.41 9.06 13.91
C PHE A 119 25.45 10.34 14.72
N GLU A 120 25.39 10.24 16.05
CA GLU A 120 25.52 11.40 16.95
C GLU A 120 26.79 12.20 16.66
N SER A 121 27.92 11.49 16.57
CA SER A 121 29.23 12.11 16.30
C SER A 121 29.31 12.72 14.90
N LEU A 122 28.88 11.99 13.86
CA LEU A 122 29.00 12.48 12.48
C LEU A 122 28.04 13.63 12.20
N ALA A 123 26.85 13.63 12.82
CA ALA A 123 25.87 14.69 12.61
C ALA A 123 26.24 15.97 13.37
N GLY A 124 27.06 15.87 14.42
CA GLY A 124 27.42 16.98 15.30
C GLY A 124 28.27 18.10 14.68
N THR A 125 28.95 17.89 13.55
CA THR A 125 29.79 18.94 12.91
C THR A 125 29.52 19.10 11.43
N ALA A 126 29.66 20.32 10.91
CA ALA A 126 29.48 20.59 9.48
C ALA A 126 30.49 19.82 8.60
N THR A 127 31.72 19.62 9.09
CA THR A 127 32.77 18.90 8.38
C THR A 127 32.41 17.42 8.24
N SER A 128 32.07 16.73 9.33
CA SER A 128 31.70 15.31 9.29
C SER A 128 30.40 15.07 8.50
N ARG A 129 29.41 15.97 8.57
CA ARG A 129 28.23 15.91 7.71
C ARG A 129 28.59 16.02 6.22
N THR A 130 29.51 16.92 5.86
CA THR A 130 29.99 17.04 4.47
C THR A 130 30.71 15.78 4.00
N THR A 131 31.58 15.21 4.85
CA THR A 131 32.24 13.92 4.59
C THR A 131 31.22 12.79 4.37
N PHE A 132 30.16 12.77 5.19
CA PHE A 132 29.07 11.80 5.08
C PHE A 132 28.31 11.93 3.77
N VAL A 133 27.85 13.14 3.43
CA VAL A 133 27.15 13.39 2.17
C VAL A 133 28.02 12.98 0.97
N ASN A 134 29.31 13.28 0.98
CA ASN A 134 30.23 12.86 -0.07
C ASN A 134 30.40 11.34 -0.14
N SER A 135 30.51 10.67 1.00
CA SER A 135 30.61 9.20 1.07
C SER A 135 29.35 8.51 0.53
N VAL A 136 28.17 9.04 0.86
CA VAL A 136 26.89 8.57 0.33
C VAL A 136 26.81 8.77 -1.18
N VAL A 137 27.17 9.95 -1.69
CA VAL A 137 27.20 10.23 -3.14
C VAL A 137 28.14 9.28 -3.87
N ASN A 138 29.33 9.02 -3.31
CA ASN A 138 30.29 8.07 -3.90
C ASN A 138 29.70 6.67 -3.97
N LEU A 139 29.03 6.21 -2.91
CA LEU A 139 28.42 4.89 -2.87
C LEU A 139 27.27 4.76 -3.89
N ILE A 140 26.43 5.79 -4.00
CA ILE A 140 25.36 5.86 -5.00
C ILE A 140 25.93 5.75 -6.41
N ASN A 141 26.99 6.49 -6.71
CA ASN A 141 27.62 6.44 -8.02
C ASN A 141 28.28 5.08 -8.30
N GLN A 142 28.95 4.50 -7.30
CA GLN A 142 29.66 3.23 -7.43
C GLN A 142 28.73 2.06 -7.78
N TYR A 143 27.56 2.00 -7.14
CA TYR A 143 26.61 0.90 -7.31
C TYR A 143 25.38 1.27 -8.15
N ALA A 144 25.40 2.43 -8.81
CA ALA A 144 24.28 2.93 -9.61
C ALA A 144 22.94 2.99 -8.86
N LEU A 145 22.97 3.35 -7.57
CA LEU A 145 21.77 3.35 -6.72
C LEU A 145 20.81 4.48 -7.09
N ASP A 146 19.52 4.31 -6.76
CA ASP A 146 18.46 5.30 -6.98
C ASP A 146 18.32 6.27 -5.81
N GLY A 147 18.91 5.97 -4.67
CA GLY A 147 18.87 6.83 -3.50
C GLY A 147 19.57 6.27 -2.27
N VAL A 148 19.28 6.92 -1.14
CA VAL A 148 19.74 6.54 0.19
C VAL A 148 18.55 6.54 1.16
N ASP A 149 18.53 5.57 2.05
CA ASP A 149 17.64 5.50 3.20
C ASP A 149 18.47 5.67 4.48
N ILE A 150 18.08 6.61 5.34
CA ILE A 150 18.75 6.84 6.62
C ILE A 150 17.95 6.16 7.72
N ASP A 151 18.54 5.14 8.34
CA ASP A 151 17.94 4.38 9.43
C ASP A 151 18.71 4.63 10.73
N TRP A 152 18.57 5.86 11.25
CA TRP A 152 19.15 6.22 12.55
C TRP A 152 18.14 5.91 13.64
N GLU A 153 18.48 4.93 14.48
CA GLU A 153 17.66 4.46 15.60
C GLU A 153 18.28 4.80 16.97
N TYR A 154 18.00 5.95 17.60
CA TYR A 154 17.17 7.06 17.11
C TYR A 154 17.77 8.42 17.51
N PRO A 155 17.66 9.47 16.68
CA PRO A 155 18.01 10.80 17.12
C PRO A 155 17.13 11.19 18.31
N ASP A 156 17.74 11.74 19.36
CA ASP A 156 17.01 12.22 20.54
C ASP A 156 16.44 13.64 20.33
N PRO A 157 15.30 13.98 20.95
CA PRO A 157 14.83 15.37 20.98
C PRO A 157 15.89 16.33 21.53
N GLY A 158 16.03 17.51 20.91
CA GLY A 158 17.00 18.53 21.30
C GLY A 158 18.19 18.63 20.33
N ALA A 159 19.42 18.55 20.85
CA ALA A 159 20.61 18.76 20.04
C ALA A 159 20.78 17.71 18.94
N SER A 160 20.50 16.44 19.24
CA SER A 160 20.54 15.35 18.26
C SER A 160 19.54 15.58 17.13
N ALA A 161 18.29 15.93 17.46
CA ALA A 161 17.28 16.33 16.47
C ALA A 161 17.73 17.46 15.53
N ALA A 162 18.31 18.54 16.08
CA ALA A 162 18.81 19.66 15.28
C ALA A 162 19.97 19.25 14.35
N ASN A 163 20.84 18.34 14.82
CA ASN A 163 21.93 17.78 14.03
C ASN A 163 21.40 16.87 12.91
N TYR A 164 20.42 16.02 13.22
CA TYR A 164 19.71 15.19 12.24
C TYR A 164 19.05 16.05 11.16
N THR A 165 18.32 17.11 11.53
CA THR A 165 17.70 18.04 10.59
C THR A 165 18.71 18.69 9.64
N GLN A 166 19.88 19.11 10.15
CA GLN A 166 20.95 19.68 9.32
C GLN A 166 21.55 18.65 8.36
N LEU A 167 21.77 17.42 8.84
CA LEU A 167 22.25 16.31 8.02
C LEU A 167 21.26 15.98 6.89
N MET A 168 19.98 15.84 7.21
CA MET A 168 18.92 15.53 6.24
C MET A 168 18.73 16.65 5.21
N SER A 169 18.89 17.92 5.61
CA SER A 169 18.86 19.06 4.70
C SER A 169 20.01 19.02 3.67
N GLN A 170 21.23 18.71 4.11
CA GLN A 170 22.40 18.59 3.23
C GLN A 170 22.29 17.37 2.31
N LEU A 171 21.83 16.22 2.83
CA LEU A 171 21.55 15.04 2.03
C LEU A 171 20.48 15.33 0.97
N SER A 172 19.37 15.97 1.35
CA SER A 172 18.29 16.31 0.40
C SER A 172 18.81 17.14 -0.76
N SER A 173 19.57 18.19 -0.46
CA SER A 173 20.20 19.04 -1.49
C SER A 173 21.10 18.23 -2.42
N ALA A 174 21.92 17.33 -1.87
CA ALA A 174 22.83 16.50 -2.65
C ALA A 174 22.11 15.43 -3.49
N MET A 175 21.09 14.76 -2.92
CA MET A 175 20.35 13.69 -3.58
C MET A 175 19.44 14.24 -4.67
N HIS A 176 18.61 15.24 -4.33
CA HIS A 176 17.60 15.79 -5.26
C HIS A 176 18.23 16.51 -6.45
N SER A 177 19.36 17.20 -6.27
CA SER A 177 20.13 17.80 -7.38
C SER A 177 20.68 16.77 -8.38
N ARG A 178 20.73 15.49 -7.99
CA ARG A 178 21.18 14.36 -8.81
C ARG A 178 20.02 13.46 -9.27
N GLY A 179 18.77 13.86 -9.00
CA GLY A 179 17.59 13.04 -9.28
C GLY A 179 17.54 11.74 -8.46
N LYS A 180 18.18 11.73 -7.28
CA LYS A 180 18.22 10.58 -6.37
C LYS A 180 17.25 10.77 -5.21
N LEU A 181 16.77 9.66 -4.66
CA LEU A 181 15.85 9.65 -3.53
C LEU A 181 16.59 9.84 -2.20
N LEU A 182 15.92 10.50 -1.25
CA LEU A 182 16.27 10.50 0.16
C LEU A 182 15.06 10.03 0.97
N THR A 183 15.21 8.92 1.68
CA THR A 183 14.20 8.38 2.60
C THR A 183 14.78 8.17 3.99
N ALA A 184 13.92 7.88 4.95
CA ALA A 184 14.37 7.47 6.28
C ALA A 184 13.39 6.48 6.90
N ALA A 185 13.93 5.52 7.64
CA ALA A 185 13.18 4.73 8.61
C ALA A 185 13.08 5.50 9.92
N VAL A 186 11.89 5.49 10.53
CA VAL A 186 11.60 6.26 11.74
C VAL A 186 10.80 5.42 12.73
N VAL A 187 10.98 5.71 14.02
CA VAL A 187 10.22 5.10 15.11
C VAL A 187 8.70 5.20 14.89
N SER A 188 7.94 4.24 15.42
CA SER A 188 6.48 4.18 15.30
C SER A 188 5.78 5.45 15.79
N GLU A 189 5.96 5.83 17.05
CA GLU A 189 5.35 6.98 17.71
C GLU A 189 6.06 7.33 19.03
N GLY A 190 5.54 8.31 19.78
CA GLY A 190 6.03 8.64 21.12
C GLY A 190 7.08 9.75 21.17
N SER A 191 7.71 9.94 22.34
CA SER A 191 8.65 11.04 22.59
C SER A 191 9.89 10.97 21.69
N THR A 192 10.41 9.78 21.43
CA THR A 192 11.57 9.56 20.56
C THR A 192 11.31 10.06 19.13
N ALA A 193 10.08 10.02 18.65
CA ALA A 193 9.73 10.50 17.32
C ALA A 193 9.99 12.01 17.13
N TYR A 194 10.04 12.78 18.22
CA TYR A 194 10.38 14.22 18.17
C TYR A 194 11.86 14.49 17.91
N GLY A 195 12.71 13.47 17.89
CA GLY A 195 14.06 13.53 17.33
C GLY A 195 14.08 13.82 15.82
N VAL A 196 12.98 13.54 15.11
CA VAL A 196 12.80 13.91 13.72
C VAL A 196 11.96 15.18 13.65
N GLU A 197 12.57 16.34 13.46
CA GLU A 197 11.84 17.61 13.37
C GLU A 197 10.99 17.70 12.09
N THR A 198 9.91 18.48 12.13
CA THR A 198 8.96 18.59 11.00
C THR A 198 9.57 19.16 9.73
N ALA A 199 10.69 19.90 9.84
CA ALA A 199 11.47 20.36 8.69
C ALA A 199 11.96 19.18 7.82
N VAL A 200 12.27 18.03 8.43
CA VAL A 200 12.69 16.81 7.72
C VAL A 200 11.62 16.33 6.73
N PHE A 201 10.33 16.58 6.99
CA PHE A 201 9.25 16.18 6.08
C PHE A 201 9.34 16.88 4.72
N GLY A 202 9.97 18.06 4.67
CA GLY A 202 10.29 18.78 3.44
C GLY A 202 11.51 18.23 2.70
N TYR A 203 12.43 17.55 3.40
CA TYR A 203 13.70 17.05 2.86
C TYR A 203 13.61 15.64 2.29
N VAL A 204 12.75 14.79 2.85
CA VAL A 204 12.63 13.39 2.41
C VAL A 204 11.58 13.22 1.31
N ASP A 205 11.76 12.22 0.46
CA ASP A 205 10.75 11.77 -0.49
C ASP A 205 9.58 11.07 0.22
N PHE A 206 9.88 10.28 1.25
CA PHE A 206 8.91 9.66 2.16
C PHE A 206 9.60 9.13 3.43
N LEU A 207 8.81 8.87 4.48
CA LEU A 207 9.24 8.21 5.70
C LEU A 207 8.66 6.79 5.78
N ASN A 208 9.53 5.83 6.08
CA ASN A 208 9.18 4.44 6.40
C ASN A 208 8.93 4.34 7.91
N ILE A 209 7.68 4.28 8.33
CA ILE A 209 7.31 4.25 9.75
C ILE A 209 7.40 2.81 10.25
N MET A 210 8.31 2.54 11.20
CA MET A 210 8.53 1.21 11.77
C MET A 210 7.42 0.85 12.77
N ALA A 211 6.21 0.62 12.24
CA ALA A 211 5.00 0.30 12.99
C ALA A 211 4.95 -1.18 13.42
N TYR A 212 6.06 -1.63 13.99
CA TYR A 212 6.31 -2.93 14.59
C TYR A 212 7.23 -2.75 15.81
N ASP A 213 7.57 -3.84 16.48
CA ASP A 213 8.34 -3.89 17.74
C ASP A 213 7.71 -3.16 18.94
N GLY A 214 6.49 -2.66 18.75
CA GLY A 214 5.57 -2.21 19.78
C GLY A 214 4.14 -2.69 19.49
N GLY A 215 3.19 -2.17 20.27
CA GLY A 215 1.81 -2.67 20.29
C GLY A 215 1.68 -3.96 21.11
N SER A 216 0.48 -4.23 21.63
CA SER A 216 0.17 -5.45 22.37
C SER A 216 -1.06 -6.14 21.75
N PRO A 217 -0.89 -7.25 21.00
CA PRO A 217 0.39 -7.86 20.61
C PRO A 217 1.18 -7.00 19.61
N HIS A 218 2.45 -7.38 19.39
CA HIS A 218 3.38 -6.74 18.46
C HIS A 218 2.71 -6.47 17.11
N ALA A 219 2.80 -5.21 16.64
CA ALA A 219 2.29 -4.76 15.35
C ALA A 219 0.80 -5.08 15.11
N ASN A 220 -0.05 -5.02 16.13
CA ASN A 220 -1.49 -5.14 15.93
C ASN A 220 -2.02 -3.99 15.03
N TYR A 221 -3.18 -4.22 14.40
CA TYR A 221 -3.75 -3.30 13.40
C TYR A 221 -3.96 -1.88 13.96
N ASP A 222 -4.69 -1.74 15.07
CA ASP A 222 -5.09 -0.43 15.60
C ASP A 222 -3.87 0.41 15.98
N TRP A 223 -2.88 -0.20 16.64
CA TRP A 223 -1.63 0.47 17.00
C TRP A 223 -0.81 0.89 15.77
N SER A 224 -0.69 0.03 14.76
CA SER A 224 0.03 0.40 13.53
C SER A 224 -0.65 1.56 12.79
N ILE A 225 -1.98 1.63 12.79
CA ILE A 225 -2.71 2.76 12.21
C ILE A 225 -2.55 4.03 13.05
N ALA A 226 -2.54 3.91 14.38
CA ALA A 226 -2.27 5.02 15.29
C ALA A 226 -0.87 5.62 15.04
N ALA A 227 0.17 4.78 14.91
CA ALA A 227 1.53 5.21 14.59
C ALA A 227 1.59 6.01 13.28
N ALA A 228 0.98 5.52 12.20
CA ALA A 228 0.93 6.26 10.94
C ALA A 228 0.16 7.60 11.06
N ASN A 229 -0.94 7.62 11.81
CA ASN A 229 -1.71 8.84 12.06
C ASN A 229 -0.97 9.84 12.95
N PHE A 230 -0.14 9.37 13.89
CA PHE A 230 0.70 10.22 14.73
C PHE A 230 1.68 11.05 13.89
N TRP A 231 2.35 10.42 12.91
CA TRP A 231 3.22 11.17 11.99
C TRP A 231 2.45 12.15 11.11
N LYS A 232 1.26 11.77 10.63
CA LYS A 232 0.38 12.68 9.87
C LYS A 232 -0.12 13.85 10.73
N SER A 233 -0.44 13.65 12.01
CA SER A 233 -0.87 14.73 12.91
C SER A 233 0.26 15.72 13.22
N ARG A 234 1.52 15.29 13.07
CA ARG A 234 2.69 16.17 13.13
C ARG A 234 2.93 16.95 11.83
N GLY A 235 2.18 16.68 10.77
CA GLY A 235 2.24 17.38 9.49
C GLY A 235 2.90 16.61 8.35
N LEU A 236 3.23 15.32 8.52
CA LEU A 236 3.72 14.49 7.41
C LEU A 236 2.60 14.31 6.36
N PRO A 237 2.79 14.67 5.08
CA PRO A 237 1.77 14.46 4.07
C PRO A 237 1.46 12.97 3.88
N ALA A 238 0.19 12.62 3.65
CA ALA A 238 -0.23 11.24 3.45
C ALA A 238 0.59 10.52 2.36
N GLY A 239 0.85 11.19 1.22
CA GLY A 239 1.66 10.63 0.12
C GLY A 239 3.14 10.39 0.46
N LYS A 240 3.62 10.88 1.60
CA LYS A 240 4.96 10.65 2.16
C LYS A 240 4.94 9.70 3.38
N THR A 241 3.77 9.24 3.82
CA THR A 241 3.60 8.28 4.92
C THR A 241 3.66 6.86 4.36
N VAL A 242 4.69 6.08 4.70
CA VAL A 242 4.79 4.66 4.31
C VAL A 242 4.69 3.79 5.57
N LEU A 243 3.66 2.96 5.64
CA LEU A 243 3.36 2.15 6.82
C LEU A 243 4.21 0.87 6.85
N GLY A 244 5.06 0.70 7.85
CA GLY A 244 5.87 -0.50 8.07
C GLY A 244 5.06 -1.70 8.57
N VAL A 245 5.38 -2.89 8.08
CA VAL A 245 4.82 -4.17 8.52
C VAL A 245 5.92 -5.21 8.76
N PRO A 246 5.80 -6.04 9.82
CA PRO A 246 6.80 -7.06 10.13
C PRO A 246 6.50 -8.37 9.41
N PHE A 247 7.53 -9.03 8.91
CA PHE A 247 7.48 -10.40 8.38
C PHE A 247 8.05 -11.42 9.37
N TYR A 248 7.95 -11.13 10.67
CA TYR A 248 8.41 -11.97 11.77
C TYR A 248 7.49 -11.86 12.99
N SER A 249 7.71 -12.70 13.99
CA SER A 249 6.99 -12.68 15.25
C SER A 249 7.76 -12.07 16.41
N ARG A 250 7.02 -11.64 17.43
CA ARG A 250 7.52 -11.47 18.80
C ARG A 250 6.84 -12.47 19.74
N PRO A 251 7.49 -12.88 20.85
CA PRO A 251 8.83 -12.47 21.29
C PRO A 251 9.99 -13.28 20.70
N GLY A 252 9.71 -14.38 19.98
CA GLY A 252 10.71 -15.36 19.57
C GLY A 252 11.42 -15.10 18.24
N TYR A 253 11.06 -14.03 17.51
CA TYR A 253 11.68 -13.67 16.22
C TYR A 253 11.60 -14.78 15.15
N TYR A 254 10.55 -15.60 15.19
CA TYR A 254 10.32 -16.55 14.11
C TYR A 254 9.93 -15.79 12.84
N THR A 255 10.54 -16.12 11.72
CA THR A 255 10.13 -15.54 10.44
C THR A 255 8.73 -16.02 10.09
N TYR A 256 7.98 -15.20 9.34
CA TYR A 256 6.68 -15.59 8.83
C TYR A 256 6.77 -16.90 8.04
N ALA A 257 7.80 -17.06 7.20
CA ALA A 257 8.06 -18.29 6.48
C ALA A 257 8.27 -19.52 7.39
N GLN A 258 9.00 -19.38 8.50
CA GLN A 258 9.16 -20.46 9.47
C GLN A 258 7.81 -20.85 10.09
N LEU A 259 6.99 -19.87 10.46
CA LEU A 259 5.68 -20.13 11.07
C LEU A 259 4.73 -20.80 10.08
N VAL A 260 4.71 -20.38 8.82
CA VAL A 260 3.90 -21.02 7.77
C VAL A 260 4.42 -22.43 7.47
N ALA A 261 5.73 -22.66 7.51
CA ALA A 261 6.29 -24.00 7.33
C ALA A 261 5.92 -24.97 8.47
N MET A 262 5.72 -24.46 9.69
CA MET A 262 5.26 -25.27 10.83
C MET A 262 3.79 -25.70 10.69
N ASP A 263 2.92 -24.80 10.22
CA ASP A 263 1.52 -25.06 9.91
C ASP A 263 1.05 -24.07 8.84
N PRO A 264 0.67 -24.51 7.62
CA PRO A 264 0.20 -23.61 6.56
C PRO A 264 -0.97 -22.71 6.97
N ALA A 265 -1.79 -23.11 7.94
CA ALA A 265 -2.88 -22.28 8.46
C ALA A 265 -2.37 -21.02 9.16
N ASN A 266 -1.13 -21.01 9.65
CA ASN A 266 -0.47 -19.83 10.22
C ASN A 266 -0.40 -18.68 9.20
N ALA A 267 -0.46 -18.96 7.90
CA ALA A 267 -0.50 -17.90 6.89
C ALA A 267 -1.68 -16.92 7.08
N ASN A 268 -2.76 -17.37 7.72
CA ASN A 268 -3.98 -16.60 7.96
C ASN A 268 -4.24 -16.29 9.45
N ARG A 269 -3.24 -16.42 10.31
CA ARG A 269 -3.32 -16.10 11.75
C ARG A 269 -2.39 -14.94 12.08
N ASP A 270 -2.67 -14.25 13.19
CA ASP A 270 -1.78 -13.22 13.73
C ASP A 270 -1.01 -13.69 14.97
N CYS A 271 -1.36 -14.86 15.53
CA CYS A 271 -0.58 -15.50 16.57
C CYS A 271 -0.63 -17.02 16.44
N THR A 272 0.41 -17.70 16.90
CA THR A 272 0.46 -19.16 17.06
C THR A 272 1.31 -19.52 18.27
N THR A 273 1.24 -20.76 18.75
CA THR A 273 2.04 -21.20 19.91
C THR A 273 3.20 -22.05 19.42
N VAL A 274 4.42 -21.63 19.72
CA VAL A 274 5.64 -22.39 19.42
C VAL A 274 6.32 -22.73 20.75
N SER A 275 6.50 -24.02 21.02
CA SER A 275 7.12 -24.52 22.27
C SER A 275 6.50 -23.94 23.54
N GLY A 276 5.17 -23.82 23.57
CA GLY A 276 4.43 -23.29 24.73
C GLY A 276 4.41 -21.77 24.87
N VAL A 277 5.09 -21.03 23.98
CA VAL A 277 5.12 -19.55 23.97
C VAL A 277 4.29 -19.03 22.80
N GLN A 278 3.39 -18.08 23.08
CA GLN A 278 2.63 -17.40 22.04
C GLN A 278 3.55 -16.48 21.23
N GLN A 279 3.58 -16.70 19.92
CA GLN A 279 4.30 -15.93 18.92
C GLN A 279 3.28 -15.14 18.10
N CYS A 280 3.33 -13.82 18.18
CA CYS A 280 2.43 -12.93 17.45
C CYS A 280 3.17 -12.17 16.35
N TYR A 281 2.55 -12.11 15.17
CA TYR A 281 3.02 -11.61 13.89
C TYR A 281 1.82 -11.04 13.10
N ASN A 282 1.97 -10.76 11.81
CA ASN A 282 0.83 -10.39 10.96
C ASN A 282 0.65 -11.39 9.83
N GLY A 283 -0.47 -12.10 9.83
CA GLY A 283 -0.88 -12.96 8.74
C GLY A 283 -1.46 -12.19 7.56
N ILE A 284 -1.81 -12.91 6.49
CA ILE A 284 -2.36 -12.35 5.26
C ILE A 284 -3.55 -11.42 5.51
N PRO A 285 -4.57 -11.77 6.33
CA PRO A 285 -5.71 -10.89 6.55
C PRO A 285 -5.32 -9.51 7.10
N THR A 286 -4.42 -9.47 8.09
CA THR A 286 -3.98 -8.22 8.72
C THR A 286 -3.07 -7.41 7.80
N ILE A 287 -2.17 -8.05 7.05
CA ILE A 287 -1.36 -7.38 6.03
C ILE A 287 -2.24 -6.75 4.94
N LYS A 288 -3.26 -7.47 4.45
CA LYS A 288 -4.22 -6.93 3.46
C LYS A 288 -4.98 -5.73 4.03
N ARG A 289 -5.46 -5.84 5.27
CA ARG A 289 -6.21 -4.77 5.95
C ARG A 289 -5.37 -3.50 6.14
N LYS A 290 -4.11 -3.64 6.59
CA LYS A 290 -3.16 -2.51 6.70
C LYS A 290 -2.87 -1.89 5.33
N THR A 291 -2.70 -2.72 4.30
CA THR A 291 -2.45 -2.25 2.93
C THR A 291 -3.63 -1.45 2.38
N GLN A 292 -4.85 -1.93 2.54
CA GLN A 292 -6.05 -1.20 2.08
C GLN A 292 -6.23 0.12 2.81
N TRP A 293 -5.95 0.15 4.11
CA TRP A 293 -5.91 1.42 4.84
C TRP A 293 -4.86 2.36 4.24
N ALA A 294 -3.66 1.85 3.94
CA ALA A 294 -2.58 2.65 3.36
C ALA A 294 -2.94 3.16 1.96
N VAL A 295 -3.60 2.37 1.11
CA VAL A 295 -4.09 2.83 -0.21
C VAL A 295 -5.03 4.03 -0.05
N ALA A 296 -5.91 4.00 0.94
CA ALA A 296 -6.87 5.07 1.16
C ALA A 296 -6.30 6.28 1.93
N ASN A 297 -5.23 6.11 2.71
CA ASN A 297 -4.84 7.08 3.74
C ASN A 297 -3.35 7.41 3.82
N ALA A 298 -2.51 6.80 2.99
CA ALA A 298 -1.06 6.88 3.04
C ALA A 298 -0.42 6.73 1.63
N GLY A 299 0.91 6.77 1.57
CA GLY A 299 1.69 6.74 0.34
C GLY A 299 2.30 5.37 0.03
N GLY A 300 2.13 4.38 0.90
CA GLY A 300 2.66 3.04 0.68
C GLY A 300 2.70 2.13 1.90
N ILE A 301 3.24 0.93 1.68
CA ILE A 301 3.61 -0.07 2.67
C ILE A 301 5.11 -0.36 2.55
N MET A 302 5.76 -0.53 3.69
CA MET A 302 7.14 -0.99 3.81
C MET A 302 7.17 -2.31 4.59
N ASN A 303 8.00 -3.28 4.20
CA ASN A 303 8.19 -4.52 4.97
C ASN A 303 9.61 -4.68 5.52
N TRP A 304 9.69 -5.18 6.75
CA TRP A 304 10.89 -5.71 7.37
C TRP A 304 10.69 -7.21 7.70
N GLU A 305 11.34 -8.15 7.00
CA GLU A 305 12.11 -7.97 5.76
C GLU A 305 11.88 -9.10 4.75
N LEU A 306 12.24 -8.84 3.48
CA LEU A 306 11.83 -9.64 2.32
C LEU A 306 12.19 -11.12 2.39
N SER A 307 13.30 -11.48 3.03
CA SER A 307 13.76 -12.87 3.13
C SER A 307 12.97 -13.71 4.13
N GLN A 308 12.12 -13.07 4.94
CA GLN A 308 11.28 -13.71 5.94
C GLN A 308 9.91 -14.09 5.39
N ASP A 309 9.58 -13.65 4.18
CA ASP A 309 8.34 -13.99 3.50
C ASP A 309 8.37 -15.41 2.91
N THR A 310 7.18 -15.94 2.65
CA THR A 310 7.00 -17.10 1.77
C THR A 310 6.88 -16.66 0.31
N THR A 311 6.62 -17.62 -0.59
CA THR A 311 6.30 -17.33 -2.01
C THR A 311 4.90 -17.85 -2.35
N GLY A 312 4.40 -17.52 -3.54
CA GLY A 312 3.11 -18.01 -4.01
C GLY A 312 1.92 -17.45 -3.23
N SER A 313 0.93 -18.30 -2.96
CA SER A 313 -0.36 -17.92 -2.37
C SER A 313 -0.29 -17.52 -0.89
N THR A 314 0.79 -17.88 -0.19
CA THR A 314 0.98 -17.52 1.21
C THR A 314 1.84 -16.27 1.40
N SER A 315 2.41 -15.70 0.33
CA SER A 315 3.32 -14.56 0.45
C SER A 315 2.62 -13.29 0.95
N LEU A 316 3.25 -12.62 1.91
CA LEU A 316 2.83 -11.32 2.40
C LEU A 316 3.11 -10.21 1.37
N VAL A 317 4.20 -10.30 0.58
CA VAL A 317 4.40 -9.39 -0.57
C VAL A 317 3.29 -9.56 -1.62
N SER A 318 2.86 -10.79 -1.92
CA SER A 318 1.65 -11.03 -2.74
C SER A 318 0.43 -10.39 -2.09
N ALA A 319 0.24 -10.57 -0.78
CA ALA A 319 -0.91 -10.02 -0.07
C ALA A 319 -0.95 -8.48 -0.15
N ILE A 320 0.19 -7.80 0.02
CA ILE A 320 0.31 -6.35 -0.18
C ILE A 320 -0.06 -5.98 -1.61
N PHE A 321 0.54 -6.64 -2.60
CA PHE A 321 0.29 -6.32 -4.01
C PHE A 321 -1.19 -6.48 -4.40
N ASP A 322 -1.81 -7.60 -4.03
CA ASP A 322 -3.21 -7.88 -4.32
C ASP A 322 -4.14 -6.87 -3.62
N ALA A 323 -3.88 -6.57 -2.34
CA ALA A 323 -4.69 -5.65 -1.56
C ALA A 323 -4.53 -4.19 -1.99
N ALA A 324 -3.37 -3.85 -2.57
CA ALA A 324 -3.14 -2.53 -3.16
C ALA A 324 -3.89 -2.33 -4.49
N GLY A 325 -4.53 -3.37 -5.05
CA GLY A 325 -5.15 -3.29 -6.37
C GLY A 325 -4.17 -3.58 -7.51
N GLY A 326 -3.03 -4.22 -7.20
CA GLY A 326 -2.04 -4.67 -8.16
C GLY A 326 -2.56 -5.68 -9.16
N THR A 327 -3.73 -6.28 -8.95
CA THR A 327 -4.41 -7.14 -9.92
C THR A 327 -5.67 -6.44 -10.46
N THR A 328 -5.90 -6.47 -11.78
CA THR A 328 -7.20 -6.13 -12.41
C THR A 328 -8.29 -7.17 -12.12
N THR A 329 -8.13 -7.95 -11.05
CA THR A 329 -9.21 -8.70 -10.43
C THR A 329 -8.96 -8.69 -8.93
N PRO A 330 -9.73 -7.90 -8.16
CA PRO A 330 -9.72 -7.98 -6.70
C PRO A 330 -9.91 -9.44 -6.28
N PRO A 331 -9.33 -9.90 -5.16
CA PRO A 331 -9.69 -11.20 -4.60
C PRO A 331 -11.20 -11.24 -4.50
N THR A 332 -11.84 -12.19 -5.18
CA THR A 332 -13.30 -12.30 -5.19
C THR A 332 -13.73 -12.47 -3.75
N GLY A 333 -14.38 -11.43 -3.22
CA GLY A 333 -15.15 -11.57 -2.01
C GLY A 333 -16.07 -12.76 -2.12
N ARG A 334 -16.35 -13.43 -1.00
CA ARG A 334 -17.38 -14.47 -0.98
C ARG A 334 -18.67 -13.83 -1.52
N THR A 335 -19.20 -14.42 -2.59
CA THR A 335 -20.38 -13.91 -3.27
C THR A 335 -21.53 -14.86 -3.00
N GLY A 336 -22.62 -14.30 -2.49
CA GLY A 336 -23.81 -15.06 -2.18
C GLY A 336 -24.81 -14.19 -1.44
N GLN A 337 -25.85 -14.83 -0.92
CA GLN A 337 -26.87 -14.15 -0.13
C GLN A 337 -26.31 -13.80 1.26
N ILE A 338 -26.57 -12.59 1.71
CA ILE A 338 -26.43 -12.21 3.12
C ILE A 338 -27.80 -12.42 3.76
N THR A 339 -27.92 -13.34 4.70
CA THR A 339 -29.18 -13.61 5.41
C THR A 339 -29.14 -13.03 6.81
N GLY A 340 -30.29 -12.66 7.35
CA GLY A 340 -30.37 -12.07 8.68
C GLY A 340 -31.77 -12.19 9.28
N TYR A 341 -32.29 -11.07 9.77
CA TYR A 341 -33.52 -11.03 10.55
C TYR A 341 -34.69 -11.75 9.87
N GLY A 342 -35.34 -12.67 10.59
CA GLY A 342 -36.46 -13.46 10.08
C GLY A 342 -36.11 -14.42 8.93
N GLY A 343 -34.83 -14.76 8.75
CA GLY A 343 -34.37 -15.61 7.65
C GLY A 343 -34.43 -14.93 6.28
N LYS A 344 -34.56 -13.59 6.26
CA LYS A 344 -34.65 -12.77 5.05
C LYS A 344 -33.26 -12.44 4.52
N CYS A 345 -33.21 -12.08 3.25
CA CYS A 345 -31.99 -11.70 2.56
C CYS A 345 -31.86 -10.16 2.50
N VAL A 346 -30.62 -9.68 2.58
CA VAL A 346 -30.29 -8.30 2.21
C VAL A 346 -30.47 -8.15 0.70
N ASP A 347 -31.24 -7.16 0.30
CA ASP A 347 -31.81 -7.03 -1.05
C ASP A 347 -31.65 -5.60 -1.58
N VAL A 348 -31.24 -5.46 -2.84
CA VAL A 348 -31.32 -4.19 -3.57
C VAL A 348 -32.73 -4.03 -4.12
N SER A 349 -33.48 -3.04 -3.62
CA SER A 349 -34.89 -2.84 -3.95
C SER A 349 -35.13 -2.78 -5.46
N GLY A 350 -35.94 -3.70 -5.96
CA GLY A 350 -36.29 -3.80 -7.38
C GLY A 350 -35.12 -4.08 -8.32
N ALA A 351 -33.98 -4.57 -7.80
CA ALA A 351 -32.71 -4.66 -8.53
C ALA A 351 -32.27 -3.32 -9.16
N GLY A 352 -32.67 -2.20 -8.57
CA GLY A 352 -32.34 -0.86 -9.06
C GLY A 352 -30.84 -0.59 -9.03
N THR A 353 -30.30 -0.04 -10.10
CA THR A 353 -28.87 0.28 -10.23
C THR A 353 -28.57 1.78 -10.14
N ALA A 354 -29.55 2.61 -9.79
CA ALA A 354 -29.34 4.03 -9.58
C ALA A 354 -28.70 4.28 -8.21
N ASN A 355 -27.84 5.29 -8.11
CA ASN A 355 -27.34 5.76 -6.81
C ASN A 355 -28.52 6.21 -5.93
N GLY A 356 -28.50 5.81 -4.67
CA GLY A 356 -29.61 6.02 -3.74
C GLY A 356 -30.66 4.92 -3.75
N THR A 357 -30.49 3.86 -4.55
CA THR A 357 -31.42 2.72 -4.50
C THR A 357 -31.42 2.11 -3.09
N ALA A 358 -32.62 1.84 -2.61
CA ALA A 358 -32.87 1.29 -1.29
C ALA A 358 -32.24 -0.11 -1.08
N ILE A 359 -31.45 -0.30 -0.01
CA ILE A 359 -31.08 -1.64 0.50
C ILE A 359 -32.03 -2.09 1.62
N GLN A 360 -32.74 -3.20 1.43
CA GLN A 360 -33.87 -3.65 2.25
C GLN A 360 -33.75 -5.13 2.64
N LEU A 361 -34.67 -5.62 3.45
CA LEU A 361 -34.94 -7.04 3.60
C LEU A 361 -35.95 -7.51 2.56
N TRP A 362 -35.73 -8.70 2.02
CA TRP A 362 -36.69 -9.36 1.16
C TRP A 362 -36.63 -10.88 1.33
N THR A 363 -37.73 -11.57 0.99
CA THR A 363 -37.75 -13.02 0.91
C THR A 363 -36.62 -13.50 0.00
N CYS A 364 -35.79 -14.40 0.50
CA CYS A 364 -34.68 -14.95 -0.27
C CYS A 364 -35.20 -15.62 -1.55
N ASN A 365 -34.80 -15.10 -2.70
CA ASN A 365 -35.30 -15.50 -4.02
C ASN A 365 -34.18 -15.79 -5.03
N GLY A 366 -32.91 -15.65 -4.63
CA GLY A 366 -31.74 -16.00 -5.43
C GLY A 366 -31.41 -15.04 -6.58
N THR A 367 -32.20 -13.98 -6.76
CA THR A 367 -31.97 -12.98 -7.83
C THR A 367 -30.68 -12.21 -7.60
N ASN A 368 -30.17 -11.55 -8.66
CA ASN A 368 -28.97 -10.71 -8.60
C ASN A 368 -29.07 -9.56 -7.58
N ALA A 369 -30.28 -9.11 -7.24
CA ALA A 369 -30.54 -8.13 -6.19
C ALA A 369 -30.09 -8.59 -4.79
N GLN A 370 -29.91 -9.90 -4.59
CA GLN A 370 -29.52 -10.51 -3.33
C GLN A 370 -28.14 -11.16 -3.38
N GLN A 371 -27.42 -11.00 -4.49
CA GLN A 371 -26.06 -11.52 -4.64
C GLN A 371 -25.08 -10.43 -4.23
N TRP A 372 -24.52 -10.58 -3.03
CA TRP A 372 -23.57 -9.65 -2.45
C TRP A 372 -22.17 -10.25 -2.43
N THR A 373 -21.21 -9.49 -2.93
CA THR A 373 -19.78 -9.78 -2.80
C THR A 373 -19.25 -9.09 -1.55
N VAL A 374 -18.84 -9.87 -0.55
CA VAL A 374 -18.16 -9.36 0.65
C VAL A 374 -16.68 -9.20 0.32
N GLY A 375 -16.29 -7.99 -0.08
CA GLY A 375 -14.94 -7.66 -0.48
C GLY A 375 -13.93 -7.80 0.66
N SER A 376 -12.74 -8.29 0.35
CA SER A 376 -11.62 -8.32 1.31
C SER A 376 -11.16 -6.91 1.71
N ASP A 377 -11.63 -5.87 1.02
CA ASP A 377 -11.40 -4.44 1.30
C ASP A 377 -12.41 -3.81 2.26
N GLY A 378 -13.27 -4.63 2.85
CA GLY A 378 -14.31 -4.18 3.77
C GLY A 378 -15.54 -3.62 3.05
N THR A 379 -15.58 -3.56 1.73
CA THR A 379 -16.80 -3.19 1.02
C THR A 379 -17.75 -4.38 0.90
N ILE A 380 -19.06 -4.12 0.91
CA ILE A 380 -20.09 -5.12 0.57
C ILE A 380 -20.76 -4.63 -0.71
N ARG A 381 -20.71 -5.43 -1.78
CA ARG A 381 -21.04 -4.96 -3.13
C ARG A 381 -22.16 -5.77 -3.78
N ALA A 382 -23.07 -5.11 -4.47
CA ALA A 382 -24.07 -5.75 -5.35
C ALA A 382 -24.28 -4.90 -6.59
N LEU A 383 -24.59 -5.54 -7.71
CA LEU A 383 -24.90 -4.86 -8.99
C LEU A 383 -23.84 -3.83 -9.41
N GLY A 384 -22.56 -4.11 -9.12
CA GLY A 384 -21.42 -3.23 -9.44
C GLY A 384 -21.27 -2.00 -8.55
N LYS A 385 -21.99 -1.93 -7.42
CA LYS A 385 -22.01 -0.80 -6.49
C LYS A 385 -21.83 -1.25 -5.04
N CYS A 386 -21.61 -0.30 -4.14
CA CYS A 386 -21.30 -0.53 -2.73
C CYS A 386 -22.51 -0.30 -1.82
N MET A 387 -22.62 -1.09 -0.75
CA MET A 387 -23.50 -0.85 0.40
C MET A 387 -22.98 0.36 1.18
N ASP A 388 -23.76 1.44 1.17
CA ASP A 388 -23.34 2.77 1.56
C ASP A 388 -24.25 3.34 2.66
N VAL A 389 -23.63 3.96 3.66
CA VAL A 389 -24.34 4.76 4.67
C VAL A 389 -24.69 6.12 4.07
N THR A 390 -25.99 6.40 3.95
CA THR A 390 -26.49 7.59 3.23
C THR A 390 -25.84 8.88 3.74
N SER A 391 -25.23 9.62 2.81
CA SER A 391 -24.54 10.90 3.09
C SER A 391 -23.44 10.80 4.16
N ALA A 392 -22.86 9.61 4.35
CA ALA A 392 -21.90 9.33 5.42
C ALA A 392 -22.41 9.70 6.83
N GLY A 393 -23.73 9.66 7.04
CA GLY A 393 -24.34 10.00 8.32
C GLY A 393 -23.91 9.06 9.43
N THR A 394 -23.75 9.59 10.65
CA THR A 394 -23.29 8.81 11.82
C THR A 394 -24.38 8.62 12.87
N ALA A 395 -25.57 9.19 12.67
CA ALA A 395 -26.70 9.08 13.60
C ALA A 395 -27.43 7.74 13.49
N ASN A 396 -28.01 7.27 14.60
CA ASN A 396 -28.93 6.12 14.58
C ASN A 396 -30.09 6.41 13.63
N GLY A 397 -30.45 5.41 12.82
CA GLY A 397 -31.52 5.52 11.84
C GLY A 397 -31.09 6.03 10.46
N THR A 398 -29.81 6.38 10.28
CA THR A 398 -29.27 6.72 8.96
C THR A 398 -29.41 5.51 8.04
N GLN A 399 -30.08 5.72 6.90
CA GLN A 399 -30.48 4.65 5.99
C GLN A 399 -29.30 4.12 5.17
N ILE A 400 -29.41 2.87 4.75
CA ILE A 400 -28.45 2.21 3.86
C ILE A 400 -28.96 2.25 2.41
N GLN A 401 -28.06 2.63 1.51
CA GLN A 401 -28.34 2.80 0.09
C GLN A 401 -27.29 2.08 -0.77
N LEU A 402 -27.64 1.81 -2.01
CA LEU A 402 -26.69 1.42 -3.04
C LEU A 402 -26.07 2.68 -3.65
N TRP A 403 -24.74 2.74 -3.69
CA TRP A 403 -24.01 3.90 -4.23
C TRP A 403 -22.76 3.47 -4.98
N ASP A 404 -22.32 4.27 -5.95
CA ASP A 404 -21.03 4.10 -6.60
C ASP A 404 -19.91 3.94 -5.58
N CYS A 405 -19.07 2.93 -5.76
CA CYS A 405 -17.95 2.72 -4.86
C CYS A 405 -16.99 3.93 -4.96
N ASN A 406 -16.85 4.66 -3.86
CA ASN A 406 -16.16 5.95 -3.79
C ASN A 406 -15.01 5.97 -2.77
N GLY A 407 -14.73 4.84 -2.11
CA GLY A 407 -13.60 4.66 -1.20
C GLY A 407 -13.74 5.36 0.16
N THR A 408 -14.91 5.94 0.47
CA THR A 408 -15.15 6.59 1.75
C THR A 408 -15.46 5.59 2.86
N GLY A 409 -15.28 6.01 4.12
CA GLY A 409 -15.62 5.20 5.29
C GLY A 409 -17.10 4.80 5.39
N ALA A 410 -18.00 5.49 4.67
CA ALA A 410 -19.42 5.16 4.58
C ALA A 410 -19.69 3.81 3.88
N GLN A 411 -18.71 3.28 3.15
CA GLN A 411 -18.83 2.04 2.36
C GLN A 411 -18.04 0.87 2.94
N VAL A 412 -17.47 1.05 4.13
CA VAL A 412 -16.66 0.04 4.83
C VAL A 412 -17.50 -0.65 5.90
N TRP A 413 -17.41 -1.97 5.97
CA TRP A 413 -18.13 -2.83 6.89
C TRP A 413 -17.18 -3.87 7.48
N GLN A 414 -17.27 -4.06 8.80
CA GLN A 414 -16.44 -5.01 9.54
C GLN A 414 -17.33 -6.06 10.19
N ALA A 415 -17.22 -7.30 9.73
CA ALA A 415 -17.87 -8.43 10.36
C ALA A 415 -17.25 -8.73 11.73
N GLN A 416 -18.11 -8.89 12.73
CA GLN A 416 -17.73 -9.20 14.09
C GLN A 416 -18.02 -10.67 14.41
N SER A 417 -17.36 -11.23 15.42
CA SER A 417 -17.56 -12.63 15.84
C SER A 417 -18.98 -12.91 16.36
N ASN A 418 -19.69 -11.88 16.84
CA ASN A 418 -21.09 -11.96 17.23
C ASN A 418 -22.08 -11.87 16.05
N GLY A 419 -21.59 -11.87 14.82
CA GLY A 419 -22.38 -11.81 13.59
C GLY A 419 -22.88 -10.41 13.21
N THR A 420 -22.51 -9.36 13.94
CA THR A 420 -22.83 -7.98 13.54
C THR A 420 -21.92 -7.48 12.42
N LEU A 421 -22.42 -6.54 11.62
CA LEU A 421 -21.65 -5.80 10.62
C LEU A 421 -21.50 -4.34 11.06
N VAL A 422 -20.30 -3.95 11.46
CA VAL A 422 -20.01 -2.60 11.98
C VAL A 422 -19.51 -1.70 10.85
N ASN A 423 -20.12 -0.55 10.66
CA ASN A 423 -19.50 0.53 9.90
C ASN A 423 -18.51 1.27 10.84
N PRO A 424 -17.20 1.24 10.57
CA PRO A 424 -16.20 1.82 11.47
C PRO A 424 -16.21 3.34 11.49
N ALA A 425 -16.69 4.00 10.43
CA ALA A 425 -16.78 5.46 10.38
C ALA A 425 -17.86 6.01 11.33
N SER A 426 -18.98 5.29 11.48
CA SER A 426 -20.04 5.65 12.42
C SER A 426 -19.95 4.94 13.78
N GLY A 427 -19.19 3.84 13.88
CA GLY A 427 -19.15 2.97 15.06
C GLY A 427 -20.47 2.23 15.32
N LYS A 428 -21.28 2.00 14.28
CA LYS A 428 -22.66 1.48 14.38
C LYS A 428 -22.86 0.24 13.51
N CYS A 429 -23.85 -0.55 13.85
CA CYS A 429 -24.13 -1.83 13.21
C CYS A 429 -25.20 -1.70 12.13
N LEU A 430 -25.08 -2.51 11.07
CA LEU A 430 -26.15 -2.75 10.11
C LEU A 430 -27.37 -3.34 10.84
N ASP A 431 -28.51 -2.70 10.66
CA ASP A 431 -29.72 -2.91 11.46
C ASP A 431 -30.96 -2.95 10.55
N ALA A 432 -31.82 -3.94 10.75
CA ALA A 432 -33.15 -3.96 10.15
C ALA A 432 -34.10 -3.07 10.96
N THR A 433 -34.63 -2.02 10.31
CA THR A 433 -35.44 -0.98 10.98
C THR A 433 -36.68 -1.56 11.66
N GLY A 434 -36.95 -1.09 12.88
CA GLY A 434 -38.20 -1.38 13.59
C GLY A 434 -38.37 -2.85 13.98
N PRO A 435 -37.27 -3.53 14.36
CA PRO A 435 -37.08 -4.99 14.29
C PRO A 435 -38.15 -5.73 13.48
N SER A 436 -38.26 -5.40 12.20
CA SER A 436 -39.30 -5.92 11.31
C SER A 436 -38.71 -6.88 10.27
N SER A 437 -39.28 -8.07 10.14
CA SER A 437 -38.91 -9.07 9.13
C SER A 437 -39.82 -9.05 7.89
N ALA A 438 -40.67 -8.02 7.76
CA ALA A 438 -41.51 -7.84 6.59
C ALA A 438 -40.66 -7.56 5.33
N ASP A 439 -41.14 -8.00 4.17
CA ASP A 439 -40.52 -7.67 2.90
C ASP A 439 -40.61 -6.16 2.65
N GLY A 440 -39.49 -5.56 2.25
CA GLY A 440 -39.34 -4.12 2.07
C GLY A 440 -38.88 -3.37 3.32
N THR A 441 -38.67 -4.03 4.47
CA THR A 441 -38.06 -3.37 5.64
C THR A 441 -36.71 -2.77 5.25
N ARG A 442 -36.54 -1.46 5.42
CA ARG A 442 -35.29 -0.77 5.11
C ARG A 442 -34.18 -1.16 6.09
N LEU A 443 -32.94 -1.16 5.59
CA LEU A 443 -31.76 -1.26 6.46
C LEU A 443 -31.23 0.12 6.82
N GLN A 444 -30.69 0.22 8.03
CA GLN A 444 -30.12 1.43 8.61
C GLN A 444 -28.85 1.10 9.41
N ILE A 445 -28.14 2.12 9.90
CA ILE A 445 -27.20 1.95 11.01
C ILE A 445 -27.86 2.24 12.35
N TRP A 446 -27.51 1.46 13.37
CA TRP A 446 -27.94 1.69 14.75
C TRP A 446 -26.85 1.30 15.75
N THR A 447 -26.94 1.80 16.99
CA THR A 447 -26.08 1.35 18.09
C THR A 447 -26.04 -0.18 18.15
N CYS A 448 -24.84 -0.74 18.24
CA CYS A 448 -24.62 -2.18 18.24
C CYS A 448 -25.10 -2.80 19.56
N TYR A 449 -26.14 -3.62 19.47
CA TYR A 449 -26.67 -4.43 20.58
C TYR A 449 -26.52 -5.93 20.34
N ALA A 450 -26.06 -6.34 19.16
CA ALA A 450 -26.01 -7.75 18.73
C ALA A 450 -27.37 -8.47 18.90
N SER A 451 -28.45 -7.71 18.81
CA SER A 451 -29.82 -8.25 18.78
C SER A 451 -30.08 -8.91 17.42
N ALA A 452 -31.06 -9.81 17.34
CA ALA A 452 -31.30 -10.62 16.15
C ALA A 452 -31.49 -9.80 14.85
N ASN A 453 -31.98 -8.55 14.94
CA ASN A 453 -32.16 -7.66 13.79
C ASN A 453 -30.85 -6.97 13.31
N GLN A 454 -29.72 -7.27 13.95
CA GLN A 454 -28.38 -6.78 13.63
C GLN A 454 -27.37 -7.90 13.35
N VAL A 455 -27.81 -9.15 13.36
CA VAL A 455 -26.97 -10.32 13.15
C VAL A 455 -27.17 -10.83 11.73
N TRP A 456 -26.06 -11.01 11.03
CA TRP A 456 -26.01 -11.31 9.61
C TRP A 456 -25.11 -12.50 9.35
N GLN A 457 -25.61 -13.45 8.56
CA GLN A 457 -24.82 -14.55 8.02
C GLN A 457 -24.30 -14.13 6.65
N LEU A 458 -22.98 -14.00 6.54
CA LEU A 458 -22.29 -13.71 5.29
C LEU A 458 -22.09 -15.00 4.45
N PRO A 459 -22.01 -14.88 3.11
CA PRO A 459 -21.75 -15.99 2.19
C PRO A 459 -20.37 -16.61 2.37
#